data_AF-A0A4X2LAS4-F1
#
_entry.id   AF-A0A4X2LAS4-F1
#
_cell.length_a   1.000
_cell.length_b   1.000
_cell.length_c   1.000
_cell.angle_alpha   90.00
_cell.angle_beta   90.00
_cell.angle_gamma   90.00
#
_symmetry.space_group_name_H-M   'P 1'
#
loop_
_entity.id
_entity.type
_entity.pdbx_description
1 polymer ?
#
loop_
_entity_poly.entity_id
_entity_poly.type
_entity_poly.pdbx_seq_one_letter_code
_entity_poly.pdbx_strand_id
1 'polypeptide(L)'
;MAPKKKGQGKKEKKKKKKTDIQVATKAIEGVVTETREFYHIQIRDLENRLDRYKKKWDEFFQQDKVLQEEFNQLAHNKKEVVSFLKRTLNQRVDEIADLNSQLQGLQISKEMEKDAFEAQLAQVRHEFQETKDQLTMENIILGGKLAALEEFQFQKADLLAKFSLLEDQLKKQQDDYKSYVCHMERKALMDKERLRKDIIHRINTVAAEFRRFSSSQMAETTKRAIRENVTVALDLAKINSGNLEQIKENDGLKESKVELCKQLALLERDEKTMVKNSLTHVKVIQLLSEKFQEQQRAEIEADQLQLILNQAEIAFQQVEGDNEELKNKIKSLRMQLNSQKIEGKRLRRELEKERVNRQSLEVLLTKATRHLQDLLKVCPEKTEAGKVDMLFQLGRKEMLRKLLAMLNEAMVVGPHIPEFVPPSIKSPSIQSLMTIEESCQQPEPQPLLQQLANIQPYRLGDLGLVPRPPSTTGDGQDAVTFRNLRPVKAFSSPEIPGPRILRGIKQVSMPAIHLHPNVGGQQE
;
A
#
# COMPACT_ATOMS: atom_id res chain seq x y z
N MET A 1 106.92 -0.68 4.94
CA MET A 1 108.06 -1.61 5.10
C MET A 1 109.21 -1.12 4.23
N ALA A 2 110.36 -0.83 4.84
CA ALA A 2 111.68 -0.87 4.17
C ALA A 2 112.01 -2.36 3.82
N PRO A 3 113.12 -2.75 3.15
CA PRO A 3 114.38 -1.99 3.03
C PRO A 3 115.34 -2.29 1.82
N LYS A 4 116.45 -1.53 1.82
CA LYS A 4 117.87 -1.96 1.63
C LYS A 4 118.40 -2.32 0.23
N LYS A 5 119.44 -1.57 -0.22
CA LYS A 5 120.90 -1.90 -0.23
C LYS A 5 121.26 -2.89 -1.35
N LYS A 6 122.40 -2.89 -2.04
CA LYS A 6 123.79 -2.38 -1.97
C LYS A 6 124.32 -2.70 -3.40
N GLY A 7 125.37 -2.15 -3.99
CA GLY A 7 126.48 -1.36 -3.51
C GLY A 7 127.66 -1.51 -4.50
N GLN A 8 128.61 -0.59 -4.37
CA GLN A 8 130.06 -0.71 -4.60
C GLN A 8 130.58 -1.23 -5.97
N GLY A 9 131.53 -0.58 -6.64
CA GLY A 9 132.28 0.63 -6.33
C GLY A 9 133.64 0.68 -7.03
N LYS A 10 134.34 1.82 -6.84
CA LYS A 10 135.80 2.03 -6.87
C LYS A 10 136.49 1.88 -8.25
N LYS A 11 137.45 2.72 -8.68
CA LYS A 11 138.45 3.61 -8.06
C LYS A 11 138.91 4.60 -9.17
N GLU A 12 139.08 5.90 -8.90
CA GLU A 12 140.39 6.58 -8.70
C GLU A 12 141.43 6.28 -9.80
N LYS A 13 142.10 7.23 -10.49
CA LYS A 13 142.67 8.51 -10.04
C LYS A 13 143.25 9.31 -11.24
N LYS A 14 142.99 10.62 -11.25
CA LYS A 14 143.94 11.78 -11.40
C LYS A 14 145.09 11.65 -12.43
N LYS A 15 145.36 12.62 -13.33
CA LYS A 15 145.64 14.06 -13.05
C LYS A 15 145.92 14.87 -14.36
N LYS A 16 145.28 16.04 -14.47
CA LYS A 16 145.76 17.36 -14.97
C LYS A 16 146.57 17.49 -16.28
N LYS A 17 146.04 18.28 -17.22
CA LYS A 17 146.74 19.48 -17.75
C LYS A 17 145.72 20.52 -18.26
N LYS A 18 146.04 21.80 -18.02
CA LYS A 18 145.21 22.99 -18.18
C LYS A 18 145.27 23.53 -19.62
N THR A 19 144.22 24.30 -19.95
CA THR A 19 144.16 25.46 -20.86
C THR A 19 144.34 25.22 -22.36
N ASP A 20 143.20 25.10 -23.05
CA ASP A 20 142.89 25.93 -24.22
C ASP A 20 141.38 26.25 -24.22
N ILE A 21 141.04 27.43 -23.67
CA ILE A 21 139.72 27.81 -23.14
C ILE A 21 138.80 28.50 -24.17
N GLN A 22 139.19 28.65 -25.43
CA GLN A 22 138.42 29.49 -26.38
C GLN A 22 137.88 28.79 -27.64
N VAL A 23 138.30 27.55 -27.93
CA VAL A 23 137.72 26.72 -29.02
C VAL A 23 136.80 25.63 -28.45
N ALA A 24 137.10 25.17 -27.24
CA ALA A 24 136.26 24.23 -26.50
C ALA A 24 134.93 24.87 -26.05
N THR A 25 134.84 26.17 -25.80
CA THR A 25 133.56 26.81 -25.41
C THR A 25 132.53 26.84 -26.53
N LYS A 26 132.94 27.00 -27.81
CA LYS A 26 132.03 26.89 -28.96
C LYS A 26 131.69 25.45 -29.33
N ALA A 27 132.61 24.50 -29.15
CA ALA A 27 132.34 23.07 -29.35
C ALA A 27 131.55 22.46 -28.18
N ILE A 28 131.75 22.93 -26.95
CA ILE A 28 130.95 22.58 -25.78
C ILE A 28 129.60 23.29 -25.85
N GLU A 29 129.50 24.55 -26.30
CA GLU A 29 128.21 25.16 -26.64
C GLU A 29 127.51 24.37 -27.74
N GLY A 30 128.20 23.94 -28.79
CA GLY A 30 127.67 23.09 -29.86
C GLY A 30 127.12 21.74 -29.34
N VAL A 31 127.89 21.03 -28.51
CA VAL A 31 127.47 19.75 -27.90
C VAL A 31 126.38 19.97 -26.83
N VAL A 32 126.40 21.11 -26.11
CA VAL A 32 125.35 21.52 -25.16
C VAL A 32 124.08 21.95 -25.89
N THR A 33 124.18 22.57 -27.06
CA THR A 33 123.05 22.91 -27.92
C THR A 33 122.48 21.65 -28.56
N GLU A 34 123.30 20.71 -29.02
CA GLU A 34 122.87 19.42 -29.57
C GLU A 34 122.20 18.55 -28.50
N THR A 35 122.74 18.49 -27.28
CA THR A 35 122.08 17.78 -26.16
C THR A 35 120.80 18.49 -25.69
N ARG A 36 120.77 19.83 -25.69
CA ARG A 36 119.56 20.62 -25.42
C ARG A 36 118.50 20.40 -26.50
N GLU A 37 118.89 20.31 -27.77
CA GLU A 37 118.03 20.00 -28.90
C GLU A 37 117.49 18.56 -28.82
N PHE A 38 118.32 17.60 -28.44
CA PHE A 38 117.89 16.22 -28.16
C PHE A 38 116.81 16.17 -27.07
N TYR A 39 117.02 16.84 -25.93
CA TYR A 39 116.03 16.92 -24.88
C TYR A 39 114.78 17.69 -25.29
N HIS A 40 114.90 18.73 -26.12
CA HIS A 40 113.73 19.45 -26.68
C HIS A 40 112.91 18.58 -27.64
N ILE A 41 113.57 17.77 -28.46
CA ILE A 41 112.89 16.78 -29.33
C ILE A 41 112.20 15.73 -28.46
N GLN A 42 112.84 15.25 -27.39
CA GLN A 42 112.25 14.30 -26.45
C GLN A 42 111.04 14.90 -25.71
N ILE A 43 111.16 16.14 -25.23
CA ILE A 43 110.04 16.88 -24.62
C ILE A 43 108.89 17.00 -25.62
N ARG A 44 109.18 17.37 -26.88
CA ARG A 44 108.17 17.46 -27.93
C ARG A 44 107.50 16.12 -28.23
N ASP A 45 108.23 15.02 -28.27
CA ASP A 45 107.63 13.68 -28.45
C ASP A 45 106.77 13.26 -27.25
N LEU A 46 107.22 13.56 -26.02
CA LEU A 46 106.45 13.32 -24.80
C LEU A 46 105.19 14.20 -24.74
N GLU A 47 105.27 15.47 -25.12
CA GLU A 47 104.14 16.39 -25.26
C GLU A 47 103.16 15.88 -26.31
N ASN A 48 103.64 15.50 -27.49
CA ASN A 48 102.81 14.90 -28.53
C ASN A 48 102.13 13.61 -28.06
N ARG A 49 102.83 12.77 -27.29
CA ARG A 49 102.27 11.54 -26.71
C ARG A 49 101.23 11.85 -25.64
N LEU A 50 101.46 12.86 -24.82
CA LEU A 50 100.53 13.35 -23.81
C LEU A 50 99.28 13.95 -24.46
N ASP A 51 99.40 14.70 -25.55
CA ASP A 51 98.26 15.23 -26.30
C ASP A 51 97.47 14.14 -27.03
N ARG A 52 98.13 13.10 -27.54
CA ARG A 52 97.45 11.90 -28.05
C ARG A 52 96.65 11.20 -26.95
N TYR A 53 97.19 11.10 -25.74
CA TYR A 53 96.45 10.52 -24.61
C TYR A 53 95.31 11.40 -24.13
N LYS A 54 95.48 12.73 -24.11
CA LYS A 54 94.39 13.67 -23.82
C LYS A 54 93.25 13.53 -24.81
N LYS A 55 93.55 13.55 -26.12
CA LYS A 55 92.52 13.36 -27.17
C LYS A 55 91.77 12.04 -27.01
N LYS A 56 92.50 10.95 -26.76
CA LYS A 56 91.87 9.64 -26.48
C LYS A 56 91.02 9.67 -25.21
N TRP A 57 91.47 10.36 -24.17
CA TRP A 57 90.70 10.53 -22.94
C TRP A 57 89.44 11.35 -23.17
N ASP A 58 89.53 12.44 -23.93
CA ASP A 58 88.38 13.27 -24.32
C ASP A 58 87.39 12.47 -25.19
N GLU A 59 87.88 11.66 -26.14
CA GLU A 59 87.06 10.74 -26.94
C GLU A 59 86.35 9.71 -26.06
N PHE A 60 87.06 9.05 -25.14
CA PHE A 60 86.45 8.10 -24.19
C PHE A 60 85.45 8.79 -23.26
N PHE A 61 85.74 10.00 -22.80
CA PHE A 61 84.85 10.77 -21.94
C PHE A 61 83.57 11.16 -22.67
N GLN A 62 83.67 11.57 -23.94
CA GLN A 62 82.50 11.84 -24.78
C GLN A 62 81.68 10.57 -25.03
N GLN A 63 82.34 9.44 -25.32
CA GLN A 63 81.66 8.14 -25.51
C GLN A 63 80.94 7.69 -24.24
N ASP A 64 81.58 7.76 -23.08
CA ASP A 64 80.98 7.40 -21.79
C ASP A 64 79.77 8.27 -21.47
N LYS A 65 79.87 9.59 -21.75
CA LYS A 65 78.74 10.51 -21.60
C LYS A 65 77.56 10.14 -22.51
N VAL A 66 77.81 9.85 -23.78
CA VAL A 66 76.75 9.43 -24.73
C VAL A 66 76.11 8.11 -24.28
N LEU A 67 76.91 7.12 -23.89
CA LEU A 67 76.41 5.84 -23.35
C LEU A 67 75.58 6.04 -22.09
N GLN A 68 75.98 6.96 -21.21
CA GLN A 68 75.23 7.28 -20.00
C GLN A 68 73.90 7.98 -20.31
N GLU A 69 73.87 8.87 -21.31
CA GLU A 69 72.64 9.49 -21.82
C GLU A 69 71.69 8.44 -22.44
N GLU A 70 72.19 7.55 -23.30
CA GLU A 70 71.43 6.45 -23.89
C GLU A 70 70.89 5.49 -22.81
N PHE A 71 71.70 5.14 -21.81
CA PHE A 71 71.26 4.30 -20.70
C PHE A 71 70.15 4.98 -19.89
N ASN A 72 70.30 6.28 -19.61
CA ASN A 72 69.28 7.05 -18.90
C ASN A 72 67.97 7.14 -19.70
N GLN A 73 68.06 7.35 -21.02
CA GLN A 73 66.90 7.33 -21.90
C GLN A 73 66.22 5.96 -21.91
N LEU A 74 66.99 4.87 -22.03
CA LEU A 74 66.46 3.51 -22.00
C LEU A 74 65.79 3.20 -20.64
N ALA A 75 66.42 3.61 -19.53
CA ALA A 75 65.85 3.45 -18.20
C ALA A 75 64.56 4.27 -18.02
N HIS A 76 64.50 5.47 -18.61
CA HIS A 76 63.31 6.30 -18.63
C HIS A 76 62.19 5.64 -19.45
N ASN A 77 62.47 5.26 -20.69
CA ASN A 77 61.52 4.57 -21.58
C ASN A 77 60.99 3.29 -20.93
N LYS A 78 61.85 2.49 -20.27
CA LYS A 78 61.43 1.30 -19.51
C LYS A 78 60.46 1.67 -18.38
N LYS A 79 60.75 2.73 -17.62
CA LYS A 79 59.84 3.20 -16.56
C LYS A 79 58.50 3.66 -17.14
N GLU A 80 58.51 4.38 -18.26
CA GLU A 80 57.29 4.83 -18.93
C GLU A 80 56.45 3.66 -19.42
N VAL A 81 57.05 2.71 -20.15
CA VAL A 81 56.38 1.49 -20.63
C VAL A 81 55.80 0.69 -19.46
N VAL A 82 56.58 0.48 -18.39
CA VAL A 82 56.09 -0.21 -17.19
C VAL A 82 54.94 0.57 -16.54
N SER A 83 55.02 1.90 -16.48
CA SER A 83 53.94 2.72 -15.92
C SER A 83 52.67 2.65 -16.76
N PHE A 84 52.79 2.63 -18.09
CA PHE A 84 51.68 2.48 -19.02
C PHE A 84 51.03 1.11 -18.84
N LEU A 85 51.81 0.04 -18.90
CA LEU A 85 51.31 -1.33 -18.70
C LEU A 85 50.66 -1.51 -17.33
N LYS A 86 51.21 -0.93 -16.26
CA LYS A 86 50.59 -0.95 -14.93
C LYS A 86 49.25 -0.21 -14.91
N ARG A 87 49.16 0.98 -15.53
CA ARG A 87 47.90 1.73 -15.63
C ARG A 87 46.85 0.94 -16.41
N THR A 88 47.21 0.40 -17.58
CA THR A 88 46.30 -0.40 -18.40
C THR A 88 45.88 -1.68 -17.69
N LEU A 89 46.79 -2.38 -17.01
CA LEU A 89 46.46 -3.56 -16.23
C LEU A 89 45.47 -3.24 -15.11
N ASN A 90 45.71 -2.17 -14.35
CA ASN A 90 44.79 -1.75 -13.29
C ASN A 90 43.41 -1.38 -13.85
N GLN A 91 43.36 -0.64 -14.95
CA GLN A 91 42.09 -0.33 -15.63
C GLN A 91 41.32 -1.61 -16.00
N ARG A 92 42.00 -2.63 -16.54
CA ARG A 92 41.35 -3.91 -16.85
C ARG A 92 40.89 -4.65 -15.59
N VAL A 93 41.64 -4.59 -14.49
CA VAL A 93 41.24 -5.19 -13.22
C VAL A 93 40.00 -4.49 -12.65
N ASP A 94 39.95 -3.15 -12.69
CA ASP A 94 38.80 -2.37 -12.24
C ASP A 94 37.57 -2.66 -13.12
N GLU A 95 37.73 -2.71 -14.46
CA GLU A 95 36.66 -3.11 -15.39
C GLU A 95 36.13 -4.52 -15.08
N ILE A 96 37.01 -5.48 -14.79
CA ILE A 96 36.61 -6.85 -14.41
C ILE A 96 35.87 -6.84 -13.07
N ALA A 97 36.30 -6.04 -12.10
CA ALA A 97 35.64 -5.93 -10.81
C ALA A 97 34.23 -5.33 -10.94
N ASP A 98 34.08 -4.27 -11.74
CA ASP A 98 32.79 -3.63 -12.01
C ASP A 98 31.83 -4.59 -12.73
N LEU A 99 32.30 -5.30 -13.75
CA LEU A 99 31.51 -6.30 -14.48
C LEU A 99 31.10 -7.47 -13.57
N ASN A 100 31.99 -7.94 -12.70
CA ASN A 100 31.67 -8.98 -11.72
C ASN A 100 30.62 -8.50 -10.70
N SER A 101 30.71 -7.26 -10.22
CA SER A 101 29.71 -6.69 -9.31
C SER A 101 28.35 -6.55 -9.99
N GLN A 102 28.31 -6.14 -11.26
CA GLN A 102 27.08 -6.07 -12.04
C GLN A 102 26.49 -7.46 -12.28
N LEU A 103 27.32 -8.44 -12.61
CA LEU A 103 26.90 -9.84 -12.81
C LEU A 103 26.32 -10.42 -11.52
N GLN A 104 26.97 -10.19 -10.37
CA GLN A 104 26.47 -10.62 -9.08
C GLN A 104 25.14 -9.94 -8.73
N GLY A 105 25.02 -8.64 -8.98
CA GLY A 105 23.76 -7.89 -8.79
C GLY A 105 22.62 -8.44 -9.64
N LEU A 106 22.88 -8.73 -10.92
CA LEU A 106 21.92 -9.36 -11.82
C LEU A 106 21.54 -10.77 -11.37
N GLN A 107 22.51 -11.55 -10.87
CA GLN A 107 22.24 -12.89 -10.35
C GLN A 107 21.35 -12.86 -9.11
N ILE A 108 21.64 -11.98 -8.15
CA ILE A 108 20.81 -11.79 -6.96
C ILE A 108 19.40 -11.33 -7.36
N SER A 109 19.28 -10.37 -8.28
CA SER A 109 17.98 -9.90 -8.77
C SER A 109 17.17 -11.03 -9.43
N LYS A 110 17.83 -11.90 -10.21
CA LYS A 110 17.19 -13.05 -10.85
C LYS A 110 16.75 -14.10 -9.82
N GLU A 111 17.57 -14.36 -8.82
CA GLU A 111 17.25 -15.30 -7.73
C GLU A 111 16.05 -14.77 -6.91
N MET A 112 16.05 -13.49 -6.56
CA MET A 112 14.91 -12.84 -5.89
C MET A 112 13.60 -12.91 -6.71
N GLU A 113 13.67 -12.65 -8.02
CA GLU A 113 12.51 -12.74 -8.90
C GLU A 113 11.99 -14.18 -9.00
N LYS A 114 12.91 -15.16 -9.10
CA LYS A 114 12.57 -16.58 -9.08
C LYS A 114 11.89 -16.97 -7.77
N ASP A 115 12.43 -16.58 -6.62
CA ASP A 115 11.87 -16.88 -5.31
C ASP A 115 10.48 -16.24 -5.14
N ALA A 116 10.29 -15.01 -5.66
CA ALA A 116 8.99 -14.35 -5.67
C ALA A 116 7.95 -15.11 -6.52
N PHE A 117 8.32 -15.58 -7.71
CA PHE A 117 7.44 -16.41 -8.54
C PHE A 117 7.15 -17.77 -7.93
N GLU A 118 8.14 -18.41 -7.30
CA GLU A 118 7.94 -19.67 -6.58
C GLU A 118 6.99 -19.49 -5.39
N ALA A 119 7.11 -18.39 -4.65
CA ALA A 119 6.20 -18.04 -3.56
C ALA A 119 4.77 -17.79 -4.07
N GLN A 120 4.59 -17.03 -5.15
CA GLN A 120 3.27 -16.82 -5.78
C GLN A 120 2.66 -18.13 -6.27
N LEU A 121 3.46 -18.99 -6.90
CA LEU A 121 3.00 -20.31 -7.36
C LEU A 121 2.60 -21.22 -6.19
N ALA A 122 3.35 -21.18 -5.09
CA ALA A 122 3.03 -21.91 -3.87
C ALA A 122 1.75 -21.40 -3.22
N GLN A 123 1.57 -20.08 -3.15
CA GLN A 123 0.35 -19.45 -2.65
C GLN A 123 -0.87 -19.87 -3.47
N VAL A 124 -0.81 -19.74 -4.79
CA VAL A 124 -1.91 -20.12 -5.68
C VAL A 124 -2.24 -21.61 -5.54
N ARG A 125 -1.23 -22.48 -5.44
CA ARG A 125 -1.44 -23.92 -5.17
C ARG A 125 -2.12 -24.17 -3.83
N HIS A 126 -1.75 -23.43 -2.79
CA HIS A 126 -2.37 -23.53 -1.47
C HIS A 126 -3.84 -23.10 -1.53
N GLU A 127 -4.14 -21.94 -2.12
CA GLU A 127 -5.51 -21.43 -2.29
C GLU A 127 -6.39 -22.40 -3.10
N PHE A 128 -5.86 -22.98 -4.18
CA PHE A 128 -6.56 -24.01 -4.95
C PHE A 128 -6.82 -25.28 -4.14
N GLN A 129 -5.88 -25.69 -3.30
CA GLN A 129 -6.04 -26.87 -2.47
C GLN A 129 -7.06 -26.61 -1.35
N GLU A 130 -7.04 -25.44 -0.71
CA GLU A 130 -8.02 -25.04 0.30
C GLU A 130 -9.44 -24.95 -0.27
N THR A 131 -9.61 -24.31 -1.44
CA THR A 131 -10.92 -24.23 -2.10
C THR A 131 -11.44 -25.61 -2.51
N LYS A 132 -10.56 -26.49 -3.00
CA LYS A 132 -10.90 -27.89 -3.27
C LYS A 132 -11.34 -28.62 -2.01
N ASP A 133 -10.62 -28.47 -0.90
CA ASP A 133 -10.94 -29.13 0.37
C ASP A 133 -12.25 -28.60 0.97
N GLN A 134 -12.49 -27.29 0.85
CA GLN A 134 -13.75 -26.66 1.25
C GLN A 134 -14.94 -27.20 0.45
N LEU A 135 -14.85 -27.23 -0.89
CA LEU A 135 -15.90 -27.78 -1.74
C LEU A 135 -16.11 -29.28 -1.49
N THR A 136 -15.04 -30.03 -1.23
CA THR A 136 -15.12 -31.46 -0.88
C THR A 136 -15.85 -31.65 0.44
N MET A 137 -15.55 -30.84 1.46
CA MET A 137 -16.24 -30.86 2.74
C MET A 137 -17.73 -30.49 2.60
N GLU A 138 -18.04 -29.46 1.82
CA GLU A 138 -19.43 -29.08 1.54
C GLU A 138 -20.19 -30.22 0.84
N ASN A 139 -19.56 -30.87 -0.15
CA ASN A 139 -20.16 -32.01 -0.85
C ASN A 139 -20.46 -33.18 0.11
N ILE A 140 -19.53 -33.50 1.03
CA ILE A 140 -19.74 -34.51 2.07
C ILE A 140 -20.93 -34.13 2.98
N ILE A 141 -21.00 -32.87 3.42
CA ILE A 141 -22.10 -32.38 4.26
C ILE A 141 -23.44 -32.45 3.52
N LEU A 142 -23.48 -32.03 2.25
CA LEU A 142 -24.66 -32.10 1.41
C LEU A 142 -25.10 -33.55 1.16
N GLY A 143 -24.14 -34.46 0.94
CA GLY A 143 -24.40 -35.90 0.87
C GLY A 143 -25.02 -36.45 2.14
N GLY A 144 -24.53 -36.02 3.32
CA GLY A 144 -25.13 -36.38 4.60
C GLY A 144 -26.55 -35.84 4.78
N LYS A 145 -26.81 -34.59 4.38
CA LYS A 145 -28.16 -33.99 4.40
C LYS A 145 -29.11 -34.71 3.44
N LEU A 146 -28.63 -35.11 2.27
CA LEU A 146 -29.41 -35.87 1.30
C LEU A 146 -29.81 -37.24 1.85
N ALA A 147 -28.87 -37.98 2.44
CA ALA A 147 -29.14 -39.27 3.06
C ALA A 147 -30.18 -39.15 4.20
N ALA A 148 -30.09 -38.13 5.05
CA ALA A 148 -31.08 -37.87 6.10
C ALA A 148 -32.47 -37.54 5.53
N LEU A 149 -32.52 -36.83 4.39
CA LEU A 149 -33.77 -36.51 3.71
C LEU A 149 -34.40 -37.75 3.05
N GLU A 150 -33.58 -38.62 2.46
CA GLU A 150 -34.02 -39.91 1.92
C GLU A 150 -34.58 -40.81 3.03
N GLU A 151 -33.91 -40.87 4.18
CA GLU A 151 -34.40 -41.62 5.35
C GLU A 151 -35.74 -41.05 5.85
N PHE A 152 -35.86 -39.72 5.94
CA PHE A 152 -37.12 -39.08 6.31
C PHE A 152 -38.25 -39.41 5.32
N GLN A 153 -37.98 -39.40 4.01
CA GLN A 153 -38.96 -39.79 3.00
C GLN A 153 -39.39 -41.25 3.17
N PHE A 154 -38.44 -42.15 3.41
CA PHE A 154 -38.72 -43.55 3.66
C PHE A 154 -39.60 -43.74 4.91
N GLN A 155 -39.25 -43.10 6.03
CA GLN A 155 -40.04 -43.15 7.26
C GLN A 155 -41.45 -42.58 7.07
N LYS A 156 -41.59 -41.48 6.32
CA LYS A 156 -42.90 -40.90 5.98
C LYS A 156 -43.74 -41.86 5.14
N ALA A 157 -43.15 -42.51 4.14
CA ALA A 157 -43.85 -43.47 3.29
C ALA A 157 -44.34 -44.69 4.09
N ASP A 158 -43.49 -45.25 4.96
CA ASP A 158 -43.85 -46.37 5.83
C ASP A 158 -44.97 -45.98 6.82
N LEU A 159 -44.90 -44.78 7.39
CA LEU A 159 -45.95 -44.27 8.28
C LEU A 159 -47.28 -44.08 7.55
N LEU A 160 -47.26 -43.51 6.33
CA LEU A 160 -48.46 -43.36 5.50
C LEU A 160 -49.07 -44.71 5.13
N ALA A 161 -48.24 -45.71 4.82
CA ALA A 161 -48.72 -47.06 4.55
C ALA A 161 -49.42 -47.67 5.77
N LYS A 162 -48.87 -47.48 6.98
CA LYS A 162 -49.49 -47.91 8.24
C LYS A 162 -50.81 -47.19 8.51
N PHE A 163 -50.89 -45.88 8.25
CA PHE A 163 -52.14 -45.12 8.39
C PHE A 163 -53.22 -45.63 7.42
N SER A 164 -52.87 -45.84 6.14
CA SER A 164 -53.79 -46.41 5.15
C SER A 164 -54.34 -47.77 5.59
N LEU A 165 -53.48 -48.63 6.14
CA LEU A 165 -53.90 -49.93 6.66
C LEU A 165 -54.88 -49.80 7.83
N LEU A 166 -54.63 -48.88 8.76
CA LEU A 166 -55.51 -48.63 9.91
C LEU A 166 -56.84 -48.02 9.48
N GLU A 167 -56.84 -47.11 8.51
CA GLU A 167 -58.06 -46.54 7.92
C GLU A 167 -58.92 -47.62 7.27
N ASP A 168 -58.31 -48.52 6.49
CA ASP A 168 -58.99 -49.66 5.87
C ASP A 168 -59.58 -50.61 6.93
N GLN A 169 -58.84 -50.90 8.01
CA GLN A 169 -59.32 -51.72 9.13
C GLN A 169 -60.51 -51.05 9.83
N LEU A 170 -60.42 -49.75 10.11
CA LEU A 170 -61.48 -49.00 10.78
C LEU A 170 -62.73 -48.92 9.91
N LYS A 171 -62.56 -48.71 8.60
CA LYS A 171 -63.67 -48.74 7.64
C LYS A 171 -64.35 -50.10 7.61
N LYS A 172 -63.57 -51.18 7.59
CA LYS A 172 -64.10 -52.55 7.63
C LYS A 172 -64.89 -52.81 8.93
N GLN A 173 -64.34 -52.44 10.08
CA GLN A 173 -65.05 -52.53 11.36
C GLN A 173 -66.36 -51.73 11.34
N GLN A 174 -66.34 -50.50 10.83
CA GLN A 174 -67.52 -49.66 10.74
C GLN A 174 -68.60 -50.28 9.86
N ASP A 175 -68.23 -50.88 8.73
CA ASP A 175 -69.16 -51.54 7.82
C ASP A 175 -69.70 -52.85 8.42
N ASP A 176 -68.88 -53.59 9.17
CA ASP A 176 -69.29 -54.76 9.95
C ASP A 176 -70.28 -54.38 11.05
N TYR A 177 -70.02 -53.30 11.81
CA TYR A 177 -70.93 -52.79 12.84
C TYR A 177 -72.25 -52.28 12.25
N LYS A 178 -72.21 -51.53 11.14
CA LYS A 178 -73.42 -51.11 10.44
C LYS A 178 -74.25 -52.32 10.02
N SER A 179 -73.60 -53.33 9.44
CA SER A 179 -74.26 -54.57 9.02
C SER A 179 -74.89 -55.30 10.21
N TYR A 180 -74.18 -55.37 11.35
CA TYR A 180 -74.66 -55.93 12.59
C TYR A 180 -75.89 -55.18 13.14
N VAL A 181 -75.83 -53.84 13.19
CA VAL A 181 -76.95 -52.99 13.61
C VAL A 181 -78.16 -53.20 12.69
N CYS A 182 -77.99 -53.13 11.38
CA CYS A 182 -79.08 -53.37 10.42
C CYS A 182 -79.70 -54.77 10.59
N HIS A 183 -78.88 -55.78 10.86
CA HIS A 183 -79.37 -57.13 11.14
C HIS A 183 -80.18 -57.17 12.45
N MET A 184 -79.70 -56.55 13.51
CA MET A 184 -80.38 -56.49 14.81
C MET A 184 -81.66 -55.67 14.75
N GLU A 185 -81.67 -54.54 14.05
CA GLU A 185 -82.87 -53.73 13.79
C GLU A 185 -83.91 -54.53 13.01
N ARG A 186 -83.49 -55.23 11.95
CA ARG A 186 -84.38 -56.12 11.19
C ARG A 186 -84.99 -57.20 12.09
N LYS A 187 -84.18 -57.84 12.94
CA LYS A 187 -84.66 -58.85 13.90
C LYS A 187 -85.65 -58.26 14.91
N ALA A 188 -85.30 -57.11 15.52
CA ALA A 188 -86.15 -56.43 16.48
C ALA A 188 -87.48 -55.94 15.86
N LEU A 189 -87.46 -55.48 14.61
CA LEU A 189 -88.68 -55.13 13.87
C LEU A 189 -89.57 -56.34 13.62
N MET A 190 -88.98 -57.50 13.24
CA MET A 190 -89.73 -58.74 13.09
C MET A 190 -90.33 -59.22 14.42
N ASP A 191 -89.56 -59.16 15.51
CA ASP A 191 -90.02 -59.56 16.85
C ASP A 191 -91.12 -58.60 17.37
N LYS A 192 -90.97 -57.30 17.15
CA LYS A 192 -92.00 -56.29 17.48
C LYS A 192 -93.28 -56.53 16.69
N GLU A 193 -93.18 -56.84 15.39
CA GLU A 193 -94.34 -57.14 14.55
C GLU A 193 -95.02 -58.45 14.99
N ARG A 194 -94.23 -59.47 15.36
CA ARG A 194 -94.75 -60.72 15.95
C ARG A 194 -95.49 -60.45 17.26
N LEU A 195 -94.86 -59.72 18.19
CA LEU A 195 -95.46 -59.37 19.48
C LEU A 195 -96.70 -58.49 19.28
N ARG A 196 -96.69 -57.55 18.34
CA ARG A 196 -97.87 -56.73 18.01
C ARG A 196 -99.02 -57.61 17.55
N LYS A 197 -98.78 -58.59 16.67
CA LYS A 197 -99.79 -59.57 16.25
C LYS A 197 -100.34 -60.37 17.44
N ASP A 198 -99.47 -60.83 18.34
CA ASP A 198 -99.87 -61.56 19.55
C ASP A 198 -100.66 -60.70 20.55
N ILE A 199 -100.26 -59.44 20.75
CA ILE A 199 -100.97 -58.47 21.62
C ILE A 199 -102.33 -58.12 21.02
N ILE A 200 -102.42 -57.82 19.72
CA ILE A 200 -103.71 -57.54 19.06
C ILE A 200 -104.63 -58.75 19.24
N HIS A 201 -104.10 -59.96 19.07
CA HIS A 201 -104.86 -61.18 19.31
C HIS A 201 -105.37 -61.28 20.77
N ARG A 202 -104.48 -61.09 21.77
CA ARG A 202 -104.85 -61.13 23.19
C ARG A 202 -105.80 -60.00 23.60
N ILE A 203 -105.61 -58.78 23.11
CA ILE A 203 -106.50 -57.65 23.34
C ILE A 203 -107.86 -57.94 22.73
N ASN A 204 -107.94 -58.53 21.54
CA ASN A 204 -109.23 -58.91 20.96
C ASN A 204 -109.94 -59.95 21.85
N THR A 205 -109.20 -60.92 22.41
CA THR A 205 -109.73 -61.89 23.38
C THR A 205 -110.16 -61.22 24.69
N VAL A 206 -109.27 -60.45 25.34
CA VAL A 206 -109.55 -59.79 26.62
C VAL A 206 -110.60 -58.70 26.46
N ALA A 207 -110.65 -57.95 25.36
CA ALA A 207 -111.71 -56.99 25.09
C ALA A 207 -113.06 -57.69 24.88
N ALA A 208 -113.07 -58.88 24.26
CA ALA A 208 -114.28 -59.71 24.20
C ALA A 208 -114.71 -60.18 25.59
N GLU A 209 -113.76 -60.58 26.45
CA GLU A 209 -114.01 -60.98 27.84
C GLU A 209 -114.40 -59.79 28.75
N PHE A 210 -113.79 -58.62 28.58
CA PHE A 210 -114.01 -57.42 29.38
C PHE A 210 -115.30 -56.70 28.98
N ARG A 211 -115.67 -56.71 27.69
CA ARG A 211 -117.03 -56.30 27.29
C ARG A 211 -118.08 -57.20 27.93
N ARG A 212 -117.82 -58.50 28.06
CA ARG A 212 -118.70 -59.42 28.79
C ARG A 212 -118.72 -59.16 30.30
N PHE A 213 -117.56 -58.90 30.91
CA PHE A 213 -117.40 -58.73 32.37
C PHE A 213 -117.84 -57.34 32.87
N SER A 214 -117.45 -56.27 32.19
CA SER A 214 -117.78 -54.88 32.57
C SER A 214 -119.26 -54.56 32.39
N SER A 215 -119.96 -55.20 31.44
CA SER A 215 -121.42 -55.11 31.35
C SER A 215 -122.11 -55.77 32.56
N SER A 216 -121.40 -56.63 33.30
CA SER A 216 -121.99 -57.44 34.38
C SER A 216 -121.75 -56.90 35.79
N GLN A 217 -120.62 -56.23 36.10
CA GLN A 217 -120.40 -55.72 37.47
C GLN A 217 -119.16 -54.82 37.58
N MET A 218 -119.33 -53.51 37.84
CA MET A 218 -118.27 -52.70 38.47
C MET A 218 -118.89 -51.74 39.48
N ALA A 219 -118.45 -51.83 40.74
CA ALA A 219 -118.83 -50.94 41.82
C ALA A 219 -118.09 -49.59 41.74
N GLU A 220 -118.77 -48.50 42.12
CA GLU A 220 -118.28 -47.11 42.01
C GLU A 220 -116.99 -46.83 42.79
N THR A 221 -116.71 -47.54 43.89
CA THR A 221 -115.50 -47.35 44.71
C THR A 221 -114.22 -47.61 43.91
N THR A 222 -114.20 -48.61 43.03
CA THR A 222 -113.06 -48.93 42.16
C THR A 222 -112.86 -47.85 41.10
N LYS A 223 -113.94 -47.25 40.60
CA LYS A 223 -113.86 -46.12 39.65
C LYS A 223 -113.25 -44.87 40.29
N ARG A 224 -113.43 -44.68 41.60
CA ARG A 224 -112.86 -43.53 42.34
C ARG A 224 -111.36 -43.68 42.56
N ALA A 225 -110.89 -44.85 42.99
CA ALA A 225 -109.46 -45.12 43.17
C ALA A 225 -108.66 -45.01 41.85
N ILE A 226 -109.27 -45.40 40.72
CA ILE A 226 -108.66 -45.20 39.39
C ILE A 226 -108.51 -43.71 39.09
N ARG A 227 -109.53 -42.88 39.38
CA ARG A 227 -109.45 -41.43 39.17
C ARG A 227 -108.36 -40.80 40.02
N GLU A 228 -108.25 -41.15 41.29
CA GLU A 228 -107.20 -40.62 42.18
C GLU A 228 -105.79 -41.02 41.75
N ASN A 229 -105.57 -42.27 41.31
CA ASN A 229 -104.28 -42.69 40.73
C ASN A 229 -103.94 -41.93 39.44
N VAL A 230 -104.95 -41.61 38.61
CA VAL A 230 -104.74 -40.78 37.41
C VAL A 230 -104.31 -39.35 37.80
N THR A 231 -104.86 -38.78 38.86
CA THR A 231 -104.45 -37.46 39.36
C THR A 231 -103.01 -37.46 39.87
N VAL A 232 -102.62 -38.48 40.65
CA VAL A 232 -101.24 -38.62 41.13
C VAL A 232 -100.25 -38.81 39.98
N ALA A 233 -100.61 -39.61 38.97
CA ALA A 233 -99.79 -39.79 37.77
C ALA A 233 -99.60 -38.48 36.99
N LEU A 234 -100.63 -37.63 36.93
CA LEU A 234 -100.55 -36.30 36.32
C LEU A 234 -99.59 -35.38 37.05
N ASP A 235 -99.60 -35.38 38.38
CA ASP A 235 -98.70 -34.52 39.16
C ASP A 235 -97.24 -35.02 39.11
N LEU A 236 -97.01 -36.34 39.10
CA LEU A 236 -95.68 -36.91 38.83
C LEU A 236 -95.17 -36.54 37.43
N ALA A 237 -96.04 -36.52 36.42
CA ALA A 237 -95.68 -36.10 35.07
C ALA A 237 -95.23 -34.62 35.03
N LYS A 238 -95.89 -33.73 35.78
CA LYS A 238 -95.50 -32.32 35.90
C LYS A 238 -94.16 -32.13 36.62
N ILE A 239 -93.91 -32.88 37.68
CA ILE A 239 -92.62 -32.82 38.40
C ILE A 239 -91.49 -33.32 37.49
N ASN A 240 -91.73 -34.42 36.78
CA ASN A 240 -90.74 -34.99 35.86
C ASN A 240 -90.45 -34.06 34.68
N SER A 241 -91.45 -33.33 34.16
CA SER A 241 -91.22 -32.31 33.13
C SER A 241 -90.37 -31.15 33.66
N GLY A 242 -90.60 -30.69 34.89
CA GLY A 242 -89.77 -29.65 35.51
C GLY A 242 -88.31 -30.09 35.72
N ASN A 243 -88.09 -31.33 36.18
CA ASN A 243 -86.74 -31.90 36.30
C ASN A 243 -86.03 -32.00 34.94
N LEU A 244 -86.76 -32.36 33.88
CA LEU A 244 -86.19 -32.44 32.53
C LEU A 244 -85.75 -31.06 32.01
N GLU A 245 -86.50 -30.00 32.31
CA GLU A 245 -86.13 -28.62 31.96
C GLU A 245 -84.86 -28.16 32.69
N GLN A 246 -84.73 -28.47 33.98
CA GLN A 246 -83.52 -28.16 34.75
C GLN A 246 -82.28 -28.90 34.24
N ILE A 247 -82.43 -30.16 33.82
CA ILE A 247 -81.32 -30.92 33.21
C ILE A 247 -80.87 -30.25 31.91
N LYS A 248 -81.81 -29.84 31.05
CA LYS A 248 -81.50 -29.12 29.81
C LYS A 248 -80.78 -27.81 30.07
N GLU A 249 -81.23 -27.04 31.07
CA GLU A 249 -80.55 -25.80 31.47
C GLU A 249 -79.12 -26.08 31.98
N ASN A 250 -78.96 -27.11 32.82
CA ASN A 250 -77.65 -27.51 33.34
C ASN A 250 -76.68 -27.94 32.21
N ASP A 251 -77.17 -28.70 31.24
CA ASP A 251 -76.38 -29.12 30.09
C ASP A 251 -76.03 -27.93 29.18
N GLY A 252 -76.95 -26.99 28.96
CA GLY A 252 -76.67 -25.74 28.26
C GLY A 252 -75.61 -24.88 28.97
N LEU A 253 -75.65 -24.82 30.30
CA LEU A 253 -74.62 -24.14 31.11
C LEU A 253 -73.26 -24.85 31.03
N LYS A 254 -73.23 -26.19 30.99
CA LYS A 254 -71.99 -26.95 30.78
C LYS A 254 -71.39 -26.69 29.40
N GLU A 255 -72.22 -26.70 28.35
CA GLU A 255 -71.78 -26.38 26.99
C GLU A 255 -71.23 -24.96 26.91
N SER A 256 -71.93 -23.98 27.49
CA SER A 256 -71.45 -22.59 27.58
C SER A 256 -70.12 -22.48 28.33
N LYS A 257 -69.96 -23.21 29.44
CA LYS A 257 -68.69 -23.26 30.18
C LYS A 257 -67.56 -23.86 29.33
N VAL A 258 -67.82 -24.97 28.65
CA VAL A 258 -66.83 -25.61 27.76
C VAL A 258 -66.42 -24.65 26.64
N GLU A 259 -67.38 -23.94 26.05
CA GLU A 259 -67.11 -22.96 25.01
C GLU A 259 -66.28 -21.78 25.52
N LEU A 260 -66.60 -21.25 26.70
CA LEU A 260 -65.79 -20.21 27.34
C LEU A 260 -64.38 -20.69 27.65
N CYS A 261 -64.21 -21.94 28.10
CA CYS A 261 -62.89 -22.54 28.30
C CYS A 261 -62.09 -22.65 26.99
N LYS A 262 -62.73 -22.99 25.86
CA LYS A 262 -62.05 -22.99 24.54
C LYS A 262 -61.62 -21.58 24.14
N GLN A 263 -62.48 -20.58 24.33
CA GLN A 263 -62.16 -19.18 24.02
C GLN A 263 -60.98 -18.67 24.86
N LEU A 264 -60.94 -18.99 26.15
CA LEU A 264 -59.80 -18.65 27.02
C LEU A 264 -58.50 -19.33 26.55
N ALA A 265 -58.54 -20.60 26.17
CA ALA A 265 -57.37 -21.31 25.67
C ALA A 265 -56.84 -20.73 24.34
N LEU A 266 -57.74 -20.27 23.45
CA LEU A 266 -57.36 -19.57 22.23
C LEU A 266 -56.71 -18.21 22.54
N LEU A 267 -57.31 -17.41 23.43
CA LEU A 267 -56.74 -16.13 23.86
C LEU A 267 -55.36 -16.28 24.50
N GLU A 268 -55.16 -17.27 25.39
CA GLU A 268 -53.84 -17.55 25.97
C GLU A 268 -52.81 -17.97 24.91
N ARG A 269 -53.24 -18.72 23.88
CA ARG A 269 -52.36 -19.09 22.77
C ARG A 269 -51.98 -17.85 21.96
N ASP A 270 -52.93 -16.98 21.68
CA ASP A 270 -52.71 -15.74 20.92
C ASP A 270 -51.84 -14.74 21.70
N GLU A 271 -52.00 -14.64 23.01
CA GLU A 271 -51.09 -13.87 23.86
C GLU A 271 -49.66 -14.41 23.78
N LYS A 272 -49.48 -15.74 23.89
CA LYS A 272 -48.16 -16.37 23.80
C LYS A 272 -47.52 -16.16 22.42
N THR A 273 -48.28 -16.19 21.33
CA THR A 273 -47.74 -15.88 19.99
C THR A 273 -47.40 -14.40 19.86
N MET A 274 -48.23 -13.50 20.39
CA MET A 274 -47.98 -12.06 20.39
C MET A 274 -46.70 -11.70 21.17
N VAL A 275 -46.49 -12.29 22.35
CA VAL A 275 -45.27 -12.09 23.15
C VAL A 275 -44.03 -12.63 22.43
N LYS A 276 -44.13 -13.78 21.75
CA LYS A 276 -43.02 -14.29 20.93
C LYS A 276 -42.69 -13.34 19.78
N ASN A 277 -43.71 -12.86 19.07
CA ASN A 277 -43.54 -11.93 17.96
C ASN A 277 -42.95 -10.60 18.44
N SER A 278 -43.44 -10.04 19.55
CA SER A 278 -42.89 -8.80 20.13
C SER A 278 -41.42 -8.98 20.52
N LEU A 279 -41.05 -10.11 21.13
CA LEU A 279 -39.66 -10.42 21.44
C LEU A 279 -38.80 -10.52 20.19
N THR A 280 -39.30 -11.14 19.11
CA THR A 280 -38.57 -11.17 17.83
C THR A 280 -38.39 -9.78 17.23
N HIS A 281 -39.41 -8.92 17.29
CA HIS A 281 -39.30 -7.53 16.82
C HIS A 281 -38.28 -6.74 17.64
N VAL A 282 -38.26 -6.90 18.97
CA VAL A 282 -37.24 -6.28 19.82
C VAL A 282 -35.83 -6.73 19.44
N LYS A 283 -35.62 -8.03 19.17
CA LYS A 283 -34.32 -8.53 18.69
C LYS A 283 -33.92 -7.95 17.33
N VAL A 284 -34.87 -7.85 16.40
CA VAL A 284 -34.62 -7.23 15.09
C VAL A 284 -34.27 -5.75 15.25
N ILE A 285 -34.97 -5.02 16.12
CA ILE A 285 -34.66 -3.61 16.41
C ILE A 285 -33.27 -3.48 17.03
N GLN A 286 -32.87 -4.36 17.95
CA GLN A 286 -31.51 -4.36 18.52
C GLN A 286 -30.45 -4.60 17.44
N LEU A 287 -30.64 -5.62 16.59
CA LEU A 287 -29.71 -5.90 15.48
C LEU A 287 -29.61 -4.73 14.50
N LEU A 288 -30.74 -4.12 14.11
CA LEU A 288 -30.75 -2.95 13.25
C LEU A 288 -30.08 -1.74 13.92
N SER A 289 -30.26 -1.56 15.23
CA SER A 289 -29.63 -0.47 15.99
C SER A 289 -28.10 -0.67 16.07
N GLU A 290 -27.64 -1.89 16.29
CA GLU A 290 -26.21 -2.23 16.26
C GLU A 290 -25.61 -2.00 14.88
N LYS A 291 -26.30 -2.43 13.82
CA LYS A 291 -25.87 -2.20 12.43
C LYS A 291 -25.80 -0.70 12.09
N PHE A 292 -26.77 0.09 12.56
CA PHE A 292 -26.73 1.53 12.40
C PHE A 292 -25.52 2.16 13.11
N GLN A 293 -25.20 1.72 14.33
CA GLN A 293 -24.02 2.20 15.06
C GLN A 293 -22.69 1.77 14.41
N GLU A 294 -22.62 0.56 13.84
CA GLU A 294 -21.47 0.13 13.02
C GLU A 294 -21.31 1.01 11.79
N GLN A 295 -22.40 1.28 11.07
CA GLN A 295 -22.38 2.13 9.89
C GLN A 295 -21.97 3.57 10.22
N GLN A 296 -22.46 4.13 11.32
CA GLN A 296 -22.06 5.46 11.78
C GLN A 296 -20.57 5.53 12.14
N ARG A 297 -20.01 4.48 12.75
CA ARG A 297 -18.56 4.41 13.04
C ARG A 297 -17.74 4.36 11.75
N ALA A 298 -18.18 3.58 10.76
CA ALA A 298 -17.53 3.51 9.46
C ALA A 298 -17.59 4.83 8.70
N GLU A 299 -18.69 5.57 8.79
CA GLU A 299 -18.82 6.92 8.20
C GLU A 299 -17.85 7.91 8.85
N ILE A 300 -17.75 7.91 10.18
CA ILE A 300 -16.76 8.75 10.90
C ILE A 300 -15.33 8.41 10.50
N GLU A 301 -15.01 7.12 10.35
CA GLU A 301 -13.68 6.68 9.90
C GLU A 301 -13.41 7.11 8.44
N ALA A 302 -14.40 7.01 7.56
CA ALA A 302 -14.29 7.46 6.19
C ALA A 302 -14.04 8.98 6.10
N ASP A 303 -14.74 9.78 6.90
CA ASP A 303 -14.53 11.22 6.98
C ASP A 303 -13.12 11.58 7.49
N GLN A 304 -12.61 10.83 8.49
CA GLN A 304 -11.24 10.99 8.97
C GLN A 304 -10.22 10.66 7.88
N LEU A 305 -10.43 9.56 7.13
CA LEU A 305 -9.57 9.18 6.03
C LEU A 305 -9.60 10.21 4.89
N GLN A 306 -10.77 10.77 4.57
CA GLN A 306 -10.89 11.87 3.60
C GLN A 306 -10.12 13.10 4.05
N LEU A 307 -10.16 13.46 5.34
CA LEU A 307 -9.39 14.58 5.86
C LEU A 307 -7.88 14.36 5.69
N ILE A 308 -7.39 13.16 6.01
CA ILE A 308 -5.98 12.80 5.86
C ILE A 308 -5.57 12.82 4.38
N LEU A 309 -6.44 12.32 3.50
CA LEU A 309 -6.20 12.31 2.05
C LEU A 309 -6.11 13.74 1.50
N ASN A 310 -7.03 14.62 1.88
CA ASN A 310 -7.00 16.03 1.50
C ASN A 310 -5.72 16.73 2.00
N GLN A 311 -5.28 16.43 3.23
CA GLN A 311 -4.00 16.97 3.75
C GLN A 311 -2.80 16.48 2.95
N ALA A 312 -2.78 15.20 2.58
CA ALA A 312 -1.73 14.62 1.76
C ALA A 312 -1.71 15.22 0.34
N GLU A 313 -2.89 15.47 -0.26
CA GLU A 313 -3.01 16.13 -1.56
C GLU A 313 -2.49 17.56 -1.54
N ILE A 314 -2.79 18.33 -0.49
CA ILE A 314 -2.26 19.70 -0.32
C ILE A 314 -0.72 19.66 -0.22
N ALA A 315 -0.18 18.75 0.60
CA ALA A 315 1.27 18.60 0.74
C ALA A 315 1.93 18.18 -0.59
N PHE A 316 1.28 17.29 -1.35
CA PHE A 316 1.75 16.88 -2.67
C PHE A 316 1.79 18.06 -3.66
N GLN A 317 0.71 18.84 -3.74
CA GLN A 317 0.64 20.04 -4.59
C GLN A 317 1.73 21.06 -4.23
N GLN A 318 2.04 21.22 -2.94
CA GLN A 318 3.13 22.08 -2.49
C GLN A 318 4.49 21.60 -3.01
N VAL A 319 4.79 20.31 -2.88
CA VAL A 319 6.04 19.72 -3.38
C VAL A 319 6.13 19.79 -4.92
N GLU A 320 5.02 19.65 -5.64
CA GLU A 320 4.99 19.87 -7.08
C GLU A 320 5.31 21.32 -7.45
N GLY A 321 4.75 22.29 -6.73
CA GLY A 321 5.07 23.71 -6.88
C GLY A 321 6.55 24.00 -6.69
N ASP A 322 7.12 23.53 -5.58
CA ASP A 322 8.55 23.68 -5.27
C ASP A 322 9.44 23.05 -6.36
N ASN A 323 9.05 21.88 -6.88
CA ASN A 323 9.77 21.22 -7.96
C ASN A 323 9.76 22.04 -9.25
N GLU A 324 8.64 22.65 -9.62
CA GLU A 324 8.57 23.52 -10.80
C GLU A 324 9.39 24.81 -10.61
N GLU A 325 9.37 25.40 -9.42
CA GLU A 325 10.23 26.54 -9.09
C GLU A 325 11.72 26.19 -9.21
N LEU A 326 12.13 25.05 -8.66
CA LEU A 326 13.51 24.55 -8.76
C LEU A 326 13.90 24.27 -10.21
N LYS A 327 13.02 23.64 -11.01
CA LYS A 327 13.25 23.43 -12.45
C LYS A 327 13.45 24.75 -13.18
N ASN A 328 12.63 25.76 -12.89
CA ASN A 328 12.75 27.09 -13.48
C ASN A 328 14.04 27.79 -13.05
N LYS A 329 14.43 27.65 -11.77
CA LYS A 329 15.71 28.15 -11.28
C LYS A 329 16.89 27.50 -12.00
N ILE A 330 16.88 26.18 -12.16
CA ILE A 330 17.90 25.44 -12.91
C ILE A 330 17.97 25.91 -14.37
N LYS A 331 16.82 26.12 -15.04
CA LYS A 331 16.78 26.67 -16.41
C LYS A 331 17.41 28.06 -16.46
N SER A 332 17.07 28.96 -15.53
CA SER A 332 17.64 30.31 -15.47
C SER A 332 19.16 30.29 -15.27
N LEU A 333 19.65 29.45 -14.35
CA LEU A 333 21.08 29.28 -14.08
C LEU A 333 21.82 28.67 -15.27
N ARG A 334 21.21 27.72 -16.00
CA ARG A 334 21.76 27.18 -17.25
C ARG A 334 21.89 28.26 -18.33
N MET A 335 20.90 29.13 -18.47
CA MET A 335 20.96 30.25 -19.42
C MET A 335 22.08 31.23 -19.04
N GLN A 336 22.18 31.60 -17.76
CA GLN A 336 23.27 32.45 -17.25
C GLN A 336 24.66 31.81 -17.44
N LEU A 337 24.79 30.51 -17.18
CA LEU A 337 26.04 29.79 -17.41
C LEU A 337 26.41 29.79 -18.90
N ASN A 338 25.43 29.67 -19.79
CA ASN A 338 25.67 29.69 -21.22
C ASN A 338 26.08 31.09 -21.73
N SER A 339 25.44 32.16 -21.26
CA SER A 339 25.85 33.52 -21.60
C SER A 339 27.28 33.81 -21.13
N GLN A 340 27.62 33.44 -19.88
CA GLN A 340 28.98 33.55 -19.34
C GLN A 340 30.00 32.73 -20.16
N LYS A 341 29.63 31.53 -20.63
CA LYS A 341 30.48 30.73 -21.53
C LYS A 341 30.71 31.42 -22.87
N ILE A 342 29.68 32.03 -23.45
CA ILE A 342 29.76 32.75 -24.73
C ILE A 342 30.62 34.00 -24.58
N GLU A 343 30.42 34.78 -23.52
CA GLU A 343 31.25 35.94 -23.18
C GLU A 343 32.71 35.53 -22.93
N GLY A 344 32.95 34.47 -22.16
CA GLY A 344 34.30 33.93 -21.98
C GLY A 344 34.94 33.45 -23.29
N LYS A 345 34.19 32.88 -24.23
CA LYS A 345 34.68 32.56 -25.59
C LYS A 345 34.94 33.83 -26.42
N ARG A 346 34.17 34.90 -26.25
CA ARG A 346 34.40 36.20 -26.90
C ARG A 346 35.68 36.85 -26.38
N LEU A 347 35.82 37.00 -25.07
CA LEU A 347 36.99 37.59 -24.42
C LEU A 347 38.27 36.82 -24.77
N ARG A 348 38.23 35.48 -24.82
CA ARG A 348 39.37 34.68 -25.29
C ARG A 348 39.78 35.00 -26.73
N ARG A 349 38.82 35.20 -27.63
CA ARG A 349 39.10 35.59 -29.03
C ARG A 349 39.69 36.99 -29.11
N GLU A 350 39.17 37.93 -28.33
CA GLU A 350 39.71 39.30 -28.25
C GLU A 350 41.13 39.31 -27.69
N LEU A 351 41.40 38.54 -26.63
CA LEU A 351 42.74 38.37 -26.06
C LEU A 351 43.71 37.77 -27.08
N GLU A 352 43.29 36.77 -27.86
CA GLU A 352 44.15 36.14 -28.86
C GLU A 352 44.47 37.10 -30.01
N LYS A 353 43.48 37.87 -30.49
CA LYS A 353 43.71 38.95 -31.46
C LYS A 353 44.73 39.95 -30.94
N GLU A 354 44.58 40.37 -29.68
CA GLU A 354 45.48 41.34 -29.08
C GLU A 354 46.89 40.77 -28.85
N ARG A 355 47.00 39.47 -28.54
CA ARG A 355 48.30 38.77 -28.48
C ARG A 355 49.00 38.75 -29.83
N VAL A 356 48.28 38.45 -30.91
CA VAL A 356 48.82 38.47 -32.27
C VAL A 356 49.24 39.89 -32.67
N ASN A 357 48.41 40.90 -32.36
CA ASN A 357 48.75 42.31 -32.58
C ASN A 357 50.03 42.69 -31.83
N ARG A 358 50.12 42.38 -30.53
CA ARG A 358 51.31 42.64 -29.72
C ARG A 358 52.54 41.94 -30.28
N GLN A 359 52.44 40.67 -30.67
CA GLN A 359 53.55 39.94 -31.30
C GLN A 359 53.99 40.61 -32.61
N SER A 360 53.04 41.04 -33.45
CA SER A 360 53.34 41.75 -34.70
C SER A 360 54.05 43.09 -34.45
N LEU A 361 53.61 43.84 -33.43
CA LEU A 361 54.23 45.09 -32.99
C LEU A 361 55.62 44.84 -32.40
N GLU A 362 55.83 43.79 -31.62
CA GLU A 362 57.15 43.38 -31.12
C GLU A 362 58.11 43.02 -32.27
N VAL A 363 57.64 42.30 -33.28
CA VAL A 363 58.43 42.00 -34.48
C VAL A 363 58.78 43.30 -35.23
N LEU A 364 57.85 44.23 -35.36
CA LEU A 364 58.10 45.51 -36.00
C LEU A 364 59.08 46.37 -35.19
N LEU A 365 58.91 46.43 -33.87
CA LEU A 365 59.77 47.16 -32.95
C LEU A 365 61.18 46.59 -33.00
N THR A 366 61.36 45.27 -32.92
CA THR A 366 62.68 44.63 -33.04
C THR A 366 63.33 44.89 -34.41
N LYS A 367 62.56 44.89 -35.51
CA LYS A 367 63.06 45.32 -36.84
C LYS A 367 63.52 46.78 -36.82
N ALA A 368 62.72 47.69 -36.28
CA ALA A 368 63.07 49.12 -36.15
C ALA A 368 64.31 49.32 -35.26
N THR A 369 64.42 48.62 -34.13
CA THR A 369 65.59 48.67 -33.25
C THR A 369 66.84 48.13 -33.95
N ARG A 370 66.75 47.06 -34.76
CA ARG A 370 67.88 46.60 -35.59
C ARG A 370 68.30 47.67 -36.59
N HIS A 371 67.35 48.28 -37.31
CA HIS A 371 67.65 49.37 -38.24
C HIS A 371 68.32 50.57 -37.54
N LEU A 372 67.92 50.90 -36.32
CA LEU A 372 68.58 51.93 -35.49
C LEU A 372 69.95 51.49 -34.96
N GLN A 373 70.14 50.22 -34.63
CA GLN A 373 71.45 49.69 -34.25
C GLN A 373 72.41 49.66 -35.44
N ASP A 374 71.92 49.37 -36.65
CA ASP A 374 72.70 49.46 -37.89
C ASP A 374 73.11 50.92 -38.17
N LEU A 375 72.24 51.91 -37.90
CA LEU A 375 72.57 53.34 -37.96
C LEU A 375 73.74 53.69 -37.03
N LEU A 376 73.72 53.18 -35.80
CA LEU A 376 74.75 53.44 -34.79
C LEU A 376 76.09 52.72 -35.12
N LYS A 377 76.05 51.59 -35.83
CA LYS A 377 77.25 50.88 -36.30
C LYS A 377 77.90 51.51 -37.54
N VAL A 378 77.14 52.28 -38.33
CA VAL A 378 77.62 52.99 -39.54
C VAL A 378 78.21 54.37 -39.20
N CYS A 379 78.40 54.70 -37.93
CA CYS A 379 79.13 55.92 -37.54
C CYS A 379 80.59 55.86 -38.04
N PRO A 380 81.02 56.76 -38.96
CA PRO A 380 82.43 56.91 -39.24
C PRO A 380 83.11 57.51 -38.00
N GLU A 381 84.19 56.86 -37.56
CA GLU A 381 85.12 57.48 -36.63
C GLU A 381 85.62 58.82 -37.20
N LYS A 382 85.74 59.78 -36.28
CA LYS A 382 86.16 61.17 -36.46
C LYS A 382 87.01 61.40 -37.73
N THR A 383 86.46 62.11 -38.70
CA THR A 383 87.31 62.82 -39.68
C THR A 383 86.73 64.19 -40.02
N GLU A 384 87.54 65.20 -39.72
CA GLU A 384 87.69 66.55 -40.30
C GLU A 384 86.49 67.23 -40.99
N ALA A 385 86.31 68.50 -40.59
CA ALA A 385 85.31 69.42 -41.07
C ALA A 385 85.20 69.50 -42.61
N GLY A 386 83.96 69.54 -43.10
CA GLY A 386 83.65 70.26 -44.34
C GLY A 386 83.70 69.46 -45.64
N LYS A 387 83.15 68.25 -45.69
CA LYS A 387 82.49 67.72 -46.89
C LYS A 387 81.29 66.89 -46.42
N VAL A 388 80.09 67.38 -46.75
CA VAL A 388 78.84 66.66 -46.46
C VAL A 388 78.92 65.32 -47.17
N ASP A 389 79.08 64.25 -46.40
CA ASP A 389 79.01 62.88 -46.91
C ASP A 389 77.59 62.66 -47.45
N MET A 390 77.42 62.93 -48.74
CA MET A 390 76.15 62.83 -49.44
C MET A 390 75.64 61.39 -49.46
N LEU A 391 76.52 60.38 -49.41
CA LEU A 391 76.15 58.97 -49.34
C LEU A 391 75.58 58.61 -47.96
N PHE A 392 76.20 59.11 -46.88
CA PHE A 392 75.65 58.96 -45.53
C PHE A 392 74.32 59.71 -45.35
N GLN A 393 74.21 60.93 -45.87
CA GLN A 393 72.96 61.71 -45.85
C GLN A 393 71.85 61.06 -46.68
N LEU A 394 72.17 60.46 -47.83
CA LEU A 394 71.22 59.74 -48.69
C LEU A 394 70.78 58.42 -48.04
N GLY A 395 71.70 57.64 -47.49
CA GLY A 395 71.40 56.42 -46.74
C GLY A 395 70.56 56.69 -45.48
N ARG A 396 70.84 57.79 -44.76
CA ARG A 396 70.02 58.25 -43.63
C ARG A 396 68.62 58.66 -44.07
N LYS A 397 68.47 59.38 -45.20
CA LYS A 397 67.14 59.76 -45.73
C LYS A 397 66.34 58.55 -46.21
N GLU A 398 66.98 57.60 -46.88
CA GLU A 398 66.32 56.37 -47.36
C GLU A 398 65.93 55.45 -46.19
N MET A 399 66.77 55.37 -45.16
CA MET A 399 66.44 54.65 -43.93
C MET A 399 65.35 55.36 -43.12
N LEU A 400 65.36 56.69 -43.00
CA LEU A 400 64.28 57.44 -42.36
C LEU A 400 62.95 57.26 -43.10
N ARG A 401 62.98 57.17 -44.45
CA ARG A 401 61.80 56.78 -45.23
C ARG A 401 61.35 55.35 -44.94
N LYS A 402 62.27 54.39 -44.78
CA LYS A 402 61.94 53.01 -44.36
C LYS A 402 61.36 52.97 -42.94
N LEU A 403 61.88 53.76 -42.01
CA LEU A 403 61.36 53.90 -40.65
C LEU A 403 59.97 54.55 -40.62
N LEU A 404 59.76 55.58 -41.43
CA LEU A 404 58.45 56.22 -41.60
C LEU A 404 57.44 55.25 -42.24
N ALA A 405 57.86 54.45 -43.23
CA ALA A 405 57.01 53.43 -43.84
C ALA A 405 56.63 52.33 -42.83
N MET A 406 57.58 51.84 -42.02
CA MET A 406 57.29 50.89 -40.93
C MET A 406 56.36 51.49 -39.87
N LEU A 407 56.53 52.76 -39.50
CA LEU A 407 55.63 53.45 -38.56
C LEU A 407 54.22 53.60 -39.15
N ASN A 408 54.11 53.90 -40.45
CA ASN A 408 52.82 53.96 -41.14
C ASN A 408 52.16 52.58 -41.24
N GLU A 409 52.92 51.50 -41.47
CA GLU A 409 52.42 50.12 -41.37
C GLU A 409 51.97 49.76 -39.95
N ALA A 410 52.67 50.24 -38.91
CA ALA A 410 52.28 50.06 -37.50
C ALA A 410 50.95 50.75 -37.18
N MET A 411 50.72 51.94 -37.75
CA MET A 411 49.48 52.70 -37.56
C MET A 411 48.27 52.05 -38.22
N VAL A 412 48.47 51.19 -39.23
CA VAL A 412 47.39 50.41 -39.87
C VAL A 412 47.08 49.14 -39.07
N VAL A 413 48.03 48.62 -38.28
CA VAL A 413 47.89 47.40 -37.45
C VAL A 413 47.43 47.71 -36.02
N GLY A 414 47.66 48.93 -35.52
CA GLY A 414 47.20 49.36 -34.20
C GLY A 414 45.68 49.56 -34.15
N PRO A 415 45.00 49.24 -33.03
CA PRO A 415 43.58 49.52 -32.92
C PRO A 415 43.36 51.03 -32.95
N HIS A 416 42.39 51.47 -33.74
CA HIS A 416 41.77 52.78 -33.56
C HIS A 416 41.29 52.82 -32.10
N ILE A 417 41.88 53.67 -31.25
CA ILE A 417 41.43 53.86 -29.87
C ILE A 417 39.98 54.33 -29.97
N PRO A 418 38.96 53.52 -29.61
CA PRO A 418 37.63 54.03 -29.45
C PRO A 418 37.65 54.79 -28.13
N GLU A 419 37.11 56.00 -28.16
CA GLU A 419 36.76 56.79 -26.98
C GLU A 419 36.24 55.87 -25.88
N PHE A 420 36.89 55.92 -24.71
CA PHE A 420 36.49 55.16 -23.54
C PHE A 420 35.16 55.74 -23.04
N VAL A 421 34.05 55.27 -23.61
CA VAL A 421 32.73 55.49 -23.05
C VAL A 421 32.59 54.50 -21.89
N PRO A 422 32.46 54.97 -20.64
CA PRO A 422 32.28 54.07 -19.52
C PRO A 422 30.98 53.28 -19.74
N PRO A 423 30.96 51.96 -19.46
CA PRO A 423 29.74 51.20 -19.61
C PRO A 423 28.70 51.78 -18.64
N SER A 424 27.54 52.17 -19.18
CA SER A 424 26.35 52.42 -18.39
C SER A 424 26.06 51.16 -17.59
N ILE A 425 26.30 51.22 -16.28
CA ILE A 425 25.82 50.26 -15.31
C ILE A 425 24.30 50.35 -15.35
N LYS A 426 23.67 49.61 -16.25
CA LYS A 426 22.27 49.22 -16.10
C LYS A 426 22.25 48.09 -15.09
N SER A 427 22.33 48.48 -13.83
CA SER A 427 21.75 47.69 -12.74
C SER A 427 20.29 47.39 -13.10
N PRO A 428 19.84 46.13 -13.09
CA PRO A 428 18.42 45.88 -12.90
C PRO A 428 18.08 46.46 -11.53
N SER A 429 17.32 47.55 -11.56
CA SER A 429 16.76 48.20 -10.38
C SER A 429 16.06 47.14 -9.53
N ILE A 430 16.56 46.97 -8.31
CA ILE A 430 15.81 46.41 -7.19
C ILE A 430 14.77 47.48 -6.84
N GLN A 431 13.67 47.53 -7.59
CA GLN A 431 12.46 48.28 -7.26
C GLN A 431 11.23 47.39 -7.42
N SER A 432 11.26 46.25 -6.72
CA SER A 432 10.06 45.43 -6.49
C SER A 432 10.09 44.74 -5.12
N LEU A 433 10.73 45.37 -4.13
CA LEU A 433 10.88 44.82 -2.77
C LEU A 433 10.58 45.82 -1.64
N MET A 434 9.81 46.87 -1.92
CA MET A 434 9.27 47.78 -0.90
C MET A 434 7.85 48.21 -1.30
N THR A 435 6.92 47.26 -1.19
CA THR A 435 5.52 47.51 -0.83
C THR A 435 5.16 46.45 0.19
N ILE A 436 5.67 46.66 1.41
CA ILE A 436 5.07 46.11 2.63
C ILE A 436 4.20 47.24 3.14
N GLU A 437 3.02 47.37 2.54
CA GLU A 437 1.87 48.04 3.13
C GLU A 437 0.70 47.08 2.97
N GLU A 438 0.35 46.48 4.10
CA GLU A 438 -1.01 46.17 4.54
C GLU A 438 -2.05 45.89 3.46
N SER A 439 -2.26 44.60 3.18
CA SER A 439 -3.58 44.09 2.82
C SER A 439 -3.68 42.63 3.26
N CYS A 440 -3.83 42.44 4.57
CA CYS A 440 -4.55 41.30 5.09
C CYS A 440 -6.03 41.50 4.75
N GLN A 441 -6.45 41.13 3.53
CA GLN A 441 -7.85 40.75 3.36
C GLN A 441 -8.00 39.32 3.84
N GLN A 442 -8.36 39.22 5.12
CA GLN A 442 -9.09 38.06 5.60
C GLN A 442 -10.37 37.92 4.75
N PRO A 443 -10.71 36.73 4.25
CA PRO A 443 -12.10 36.35 4.22
C PRO A 443 -12.46 36.00 5.65
N GLU A 444 -13.10 36.94 6.36
CA GLU A 444 -13.85 36.57 7.55
C GLU A 444 -14.86 35.48 7.15
N PRO A 445 -15.01 34.42 7.98
CA PRO A 445 -16.07 33.45 7.80
C PRO A 445 -17.41 34.14 8.08
N GLN A 446 -18.14 34.52 7.04
CA GLN A 446 -19.56 34.86 7.21
C GLN A 446 -20.29 33.64 7.81
N PRO A 447 -21.17 33.85 8.79
CA PRO A 447 -21.58 32.81 9.72
C PRO A 447 -22.59 31.88 9.05
N LEU A 448 -22.19 30.64 8.80
CA LEU A 448 -23.12 29.53 8.49
C LEU A 448 -24.13 29.26 9.63
N LEU A 449 -24.05 29.98 10.75
CA LEU A 449 -25.06 30.00 11.81
C LEU A 449 -26.33 30.78 11.43
N GLN A 450 -26.31 31.69 10.45
CA GLN A 450 -27.52 32.43 10.04
C GLN A 450 -28.39 31.64 9.04
N GLN A 451 -27.80 30.71 8.27
CA GLN A 451 -28.53 29.80 7.38
C GLN A 451 -29.14 28.59 8.11
N LEU A 452 -28.54 28.16 9.22
CA LEU A 452 -29.08 27.10 10.09
C LEU A 452 -30.20 27.60 11.03
N ALA A 453 -30.31 28.92 11.27
CA ALA A 453 -31.40 29.51 12.04
C ALA A 453 -32.75 29.53 11.31
N ASN A 454 -32.79 29.25 10.00
CA ASN A 454 -34.01 29.15 9.20
C ASN A 454 -34.54 27.73 9.04
N ILE A 455 -33.90 26.73 9.66
CA ILE A 455 -34.43 25.37 9.72
C ILE A 455 -35.23 25.24 11.00
N GLN A 456 -36.56 25.21 10.89
CA GLN A 456 -37.40 24.91 12.04
C GLN A 456 -37.10 23.49 12.52
N PRO A 457 -36.87 23.27 13.84
CA PRO A 457 -36.73 21.94 14.37
C PRO A 457 -38.02 21.16 14.12
N TYR A 458 -37.89 19.92 13.65
CA TYR A 458 -39.00 19.00 13.41
C TYR A 458 -39.97 19.01 14.60
N ARG A 459 -41.26 19.23 14.32
CA ARG A 459 -42.31 19.10 15.33
C ARG A 459 -42.88 17.69 15.29
N LEU A 460 -43.29 17.21 16.46
CA LEU A 460 -43.95 15.91 16.62
C LEU A 460 -45.16 15.85 15.65
N GLY A 461 -45.07 15.02 14.61
CA GLY A 461 -46.08 14.90 13.55
C GLY A 461 -45.61 15.20 12.11
N ASP A 462 -44.40 15.72 11.89
CA ASP A 462 -43.88 16.04 10.53
C ASP A 462 -43.44 14.81 9.71
N LEU A 463 -43.28 13.65 10.37
CA LEU A 463 -42.88 12.39 9.72
C LEU A 463 -44.07 11.48 9.38
N GLY A 464 -45.31 11.96 9.51
CA GLY A 464 -46.52 11.20 9.12
C GLY A 464 -46.87 9.99 9.99
N LEU A 465 -46.10 9.71 11.05
CA LEU A 465 -46.30 8.57 11.95
C LEU A 465 -47.27 8.86 13.11
N VAL A 466 -47.62 10.14 13.35
CA VAL A 466 -48.57 10.58 14.39
C VAL A 466 -49.44 11.73 13.82
N PRO A 467 -50.79 11.64 13.86
CA PRO A 467 -51.67 12.72 13.40
C PRO A 467 -51.49 14.02 14.20
N ARG A 468 -51.46 15.18 13.52
CA ARG A 468 -51.38 16.49 14.18
C ARG A 468 -52.65 16.77 15.01
N PRO A 469 -52.53 17.29 16.25
CA PRO A 469 -53.67 17.91 16.93
C PRO A 469 -54.10 19.17 16.15
N PRO A 470 -55.41 19.45 16.00
CA PRO A 470 -55.87 20.62 15.26
C PRO A 470 -55.40 21.92 15.95
N SER A 471 -54.68 22.75 15.21
CA SER A 471 -54.29 24.10 15.64
C SER A 471 -55.53 24.99 15.66
N THR A 472 -55.94 25.40 16.85
CA THR A 472 -57.01 26.38 17.05
C THR A 472 -56.52 27.78 16.69
N THR A 473 -56.86 28.25 15.50
CA THR A 473 -57.06 29.68 15.23
C THR A 473 -58.57 29.93 15.30
N GLY A 474 -58.97 30.79 16.23
CA GLY A 474 -60.37 31.06 16.52
C GLY A 474 -61.08 31.78 15.38
N ASP A 475 -62.31 31.36 15.12
CA ASP A 475 -63.51 32.19 15.20
C ASP A 475 -64.75 31.30 15.10
N GLY A 476 -65.80 31.64 15.86
CA GLY A 476 -67.15 31.11 15.64
C GLY A 476 -67.67 30.14 16.70
N GLN A 477 -68.61 30.67 17.49
CA GLN A 477 -69.45 30.01 18.49
C GLN A 477 -70.20 28.78 17.94
N ASP A 478 -70.24 27.68 18.68
CA ASP A 478 -71.49 27.18 19.29
C ASP A 478 -71.33 25.82 20.02
N ALA A 479 -72.15 25.69 21.08
CA ALA A 479 -72.65 24.46 21.69
C ALA A 479 -71.74 23.62 22.60
N VAL A 480 -71.64 24.09 23.85
CA VAL A 480 -72.07 23.39 25.09
C VAL A 480 -72.61 21.95 24.87
N THR A 481 -72.01 20.94 25.53
CA THR A 481 -72.56 20.19 26.68
C THR A 481 -71.75 18.90 26.92
N PHE A 482 -71.65 18.50 28.21
CA PHE A 482 -71.17 17.24 28.79
C PHE A 482 -69.79 17.31 29.47
N ARG A 483 -69.70 17.80 30.72
CA ARG A 483 -70.07 17.20 32.02
C ARG A 483 -68.90 16.45 32.68
N ASN A 484 -68.17 17.21 33.49
CA ASN A 484 -67.62 16.88 34.82
C ASN A 484 -67.54 15.40 35.23
N LEU A 485 -66.31 14.88 35.36
CA LEU A 485 -65.94 13.98 36.48
C LEU A 485 -64.51 14.32 36.96
N ARG A 486 -64.36 14.37 38.29
CA ARG A 486 -63.17 14.73 39.07
C ARG A 486 -62.01 13.73 38.93
N PRO A 487 -60.77 14.16 39.26
CA PRO A 487 -59.57 13.34 39.12
C PRO A 487 -59.45 12.32 40.26
N VAL A 488 -59.12 11.07 39.92
CA VAL A 488 -58.75 10.04 40.90
C VAL A 488 -57.23 9.82 40.87
N LYS A 489 -56.66 10.15 42.02
CA LYS A 489 -55.35 9.84 42.60
C LYS A 489 -54.67 8.58 42.03
N ALA A 490 -53.40 8.75 41.65
CA ALA A 490 -52.45 7.67 41.41
C ALA A 490 -52.29 6.80 42.67
N PHE A 491 -52.44 5.49 42.53
CA PHE A 491 -52.00 4.51 43.51
C PHE A 491 -50.68 3.91 43.06
N SER A 492 -49.74 3.90 43.99
CA SER A 492 -48.44 3.27 43.91
C SER A 492 -48.55 1.75 43.74
N SER A 493 -47.53 1.21 43.08
CA SER A 493 -47.10 -0.18 42.94
C SER A 493 -47.56 -1.17 44.02
N PRO A 494 -47.88 -2.42 43.65
CA PRO A 494 -47.62 -3.58 44.48
C PRO A 494 -46.30 -4.25 44.08
N GLU A 495 -45.45 -4.48 45.07
CA GLU A 495 -44.21 -5.24 44.99
C GLU A 495 -44.45 -6.68 44.53
N ILE A 496 -43.55 -7.18 43.68
CA ILE A 496 -43.48 -8.55 43.21
C ILE A 496 -42.79 -9.41 44.30
N PRO A 497 -43.41 -10.48 44.84
CA PRO A 497 -42.69 -11.46 45.64
C PRO A 497 -41.90 -12.39 44.71
N GLY A 498 -40.57 -12.45 44.91
CA GLY A 498 -39.69 -13.34 44.17
C GLY A 498 -39.97 -14.84 44.44
N PRO A 499 -39.62 -15.74 43.50
CA PRO A 499 -39.91 -17.17 43.64
C PRO A 499 -38.96 -17.84 44.64
N ARG A 500 -39.54 -18.45 45.69
CA ARG A 500 -38.84 -19.38 46.58
C ARG A 500 -38.62 -20.71 45.85
N ILE A 501 -37.34 -21.08 45.73
CA ILE A 501 -36.87 -22.38 45.25
C ILE A 501 -37.32 -23.46 46.24
N LEU A 502 -38.25 -24.33 45.85
CA LEU A 502 -38.55 -25.57 46.55
C LEU A 502 -37.62 -26.67 46.04
N ARG A 503 -36.65 -27.00 46.90
CA ARG A 503 -35.74 -28.13 46.77
C ARG A 503 -36.39 -29.36 47.41
N GLY A 504 -36.48 -30.46 46.66
CA GLY A 504 -36.59 -31.82 47.21
C GLY A 504 -37.93 -32.51 47.00
N ILE A 505 -38.01 -33.37 45.97
CA ILE A 505 -38.91 -34.53 45.97
C ILE A 505 -38.07 -35.78 45.74
N LYS A 506 -38.26 -36.72 46.66
CA LYS A 506 -37.62 -38.02 46.79
C LYS A 506 -37.87 -38.90 45.55
N GLN A 507 -36.85 -39.64 45.16
CA GLN A 507 -36.93 -40.78 44.24
C GLN A 507 -37.94 -41.81 44.77
N VAL A 508 -38.92 -42.15 43.94
CA VAL A 508 -39.75 -43.35 44.10
C VAL A 508 -39.32 -44.32 43.02
N SER A 509 -38.70 -45.42 43.47
CA SER A 509 -38.38 -46.60 42.68
C SER A 509 -39.67 -47.37 42.38
N MET A 510 -39.90 -47.73 41.12
CA MET A 510 -40.92 -48.71 40.70
C MET A 510 -40.23 -49.96 40.13
N PRO A 511 -40.86 -51.15 40.24
CA PRO A 511 -40.16 -52.43 40.20
C PRO A 511 -39.88 -52.95 38.79
N ALA A 512 -38.82 -53.75 38.68
CA ALA A 512 -38.41 -54.44 37.46
C ALA A 512 -39.43 -55.53 37.07
N ILE A 513 -39.95 -55.44 35.85
CA ILE A 513 -40.73 -56.50 35.21
C ILE A 513 -39.72 -57.41 34.50
N HIS A 514 -39.50 -58.60 35.06
CA HIS A 514 -38.78 -59.69 34.40
C HIS A 514 -39.69 -60.31 33.34
N LEU A 515 -39.33 -60.17 32.06
CA LEU A 515 -39.86 -61.00 30.98
C LEU A 515 -38.91 -62.18 30.76
N HIS A 516 -39.36 -63.37 31.12
CA HIS A 516 -38.75 -64.64 30.72
C HIS A 516 -38.98 -64.86 29.21
N PRO A 517 -37.97 -65.22 28.41
CA PRO A 517 -38.19 -65.78 27.09
C PRO A 517 -38.42 -67.30 27.22
N ASN A 518 -39.62 -67.74 26.83
CA ASN A 518 -39.95 -69.14 26.62
C ASN A 518 -39.59 -69.49 25.18
N VAL A 519 -38.44 -70.14 24.96
CA VAL A 519 -38.09 -70.76 23.68
C VAL A 519 -38.20 -72.27 23.89
N GLY A 520 -39.37 -72.82 23.57
CA GLY A 520 -39.55 -74.23 23.33
C GLY A 520 -39.15 -74.53 21.89
N GLY A 521 -38.00 -75.20 21.72
CA GLY A 521 -37.64 -75.86 20.48
C GLY A 521 -37.85 -77.36 20.62
N GLN A 522 -38.86 -77.90 19.93
CA GLN A 522 -38.98 -79.33 19.63
C GLN A 522 -39.66 -79.50 18.26
N GLN A 523 -38.89 -80.12 17.34
CA GLN A 523 -39.29 -81.15 16.36
C GLN A 523 -40.54 -80.90 15.50
N GLU A 524 -40.36 -80.69 14.19
CA GLU A 524 -40.29 -81.73 13.14
C GLU A 524 -39.65 -81.17 11.87
#